data_AF-A0A173DY89-F1
#
_entry.id   AF-A0A173DY89-F1
#
_cell.length_a   1.000
_cell.length_b   1.000
_cell.length_c   1.000
_cell.angle_alpha   90.00
_cell.angle_beta   90.00
_cell.angle_gamma   90.00
#
_symmetry.space_group_name_H-M   'P 1'
#
loop_
_entity.id
_entity.type
_entity.pdbx_description
1 polymer ?
#
loop_
_entity_poly.entity_id
_entity_poly.type
_entity_poly.pdbx_seq_one_letter_code
_entity_poly.pdbx_strand_id
1 'polypeptide(L)'
;MLTSMQPTTFFLIYILLGFLTAYMASKKNRNPIGWFFAGMFFGVFGIIILLTLPPLSHKDTHLNLPDENNLSNNALNSFLENTSPTEASSSIDRVEISTEKWFYLNKDKQAVGPLSFEDLLLFLHAKAERTEEDVTPQNIWVWKKGMQNWEKVKNVPEINNALKAFN
;
A
#
# COMPACT_ATOMS: atom_id res chain seq x y z
N MET A 1 -33.04 45.87 -14.85
CA MET A 1 -31.96 45.67 -15.83
C MET A 1 -31.32 44.32 -15.55
N LEU A 2 -31.69 43.27 -16.28
CA LEU A 2 -31.01 41.98 -16.14
C LEU A 2 -29.62 42.15 -16.74
N THR A 3 -28.59 42.08 -15.89
CA THR A 3 -27.19 42.01 -16.33
C THR A 3 -27.07 40.86 -17.32
N SER A 4 -26.77 41.18 -18.58
CA SER A 4 -26.44 40.21 -19.60
C SER A 4 -25.30 39.34 -19.05
N MET A 5 -25.63 38.09 -18.71
CA MET A 5 -24.69 37.13 -18.14
C MET A 5 -23.66 36.78 -19.21
N GLN A 6 -22.60 37.57 -19.29
CA GLN A 6 -21.49 37.35 -20.20
C GLN A 6 -20.87 35.97 -19.90
N PRO A 7 -20.58 35.15 -20.92
CA PRO A 7 -19.93 33.84 -20.75
C PRO A 7 -18.64 33.89 -19.92
N THR A 8 -17.96 35.04 -19.94
CA THR A 8 -16.76 35.32 -19.15
C THR A 8 -16.99 35.25 -17.64
N THR A 9 -18.16 35.69 -17.15
CA THR A 9 -18.52 35.62 -15.74
C THR A 9 -18.65 34.18 -15.26
N PHE A 10 -19.30 33.32 -16.05
CA PHE A 10 -19.38 31.89 -15.73
C PHE A 10 -17.98 31.26 -15.73
N PHE A 11 -17.14 31.61 -16.71
CA PHE A 11 -15.78 31.09 -16.79
C PHE A 11 -14.94 31.44 -15.55
N LEU A 12 -15.04 32.69 -15.06
CA LEU A 12 -14.39 33.12 -13.82
C LEU A 12 -14.92 32.38 -12.59
N ILE A 13 -16.23 32.14 -12.52
CA ILE A 13 -16.85 31.36 -11.43
C ILE A 13 -16.33 29.92 -11.43
N TYR A 14 -16.22 29.26 -12.60
CA TYR A 14 -15.68 27.91 -12.71
C TYR A 14 -14.20 27.82 -12.33
N ILE A 15 -13.39 28.83 -12.66
CA ILE A 15 -11.99 28.91 -12.21
C ILE A 15 -11.91 29.01 -10.68
N LEU A 16 -12.73 29.87 -10.06
CA LEU A 16 -12.80 29.98 -8.60
C LEU A 16 -13.21 28.66 -7.95
N LEU A 17 -14.19 27.98 -8.55
CA LEU A 17 -14.68 26.68 -8.07
C LEU A 17 -13.60 25.60 -8.17
N GLY A 18 -12.83 25.60 -9.27
CA GLY A 18 -11.65 24.76 -9.44
C GLY A 18 -10.64 24.96 -8.32
N PHE A 19 -10.27 26.20 -8.00
CA PHE A 19 -9.37 26.49 -6.87
C PHE A 19 -9.92 26.01 -5.53
N LEU A 20 -11.22 26.19 -5.29
CA LEU A 20 -11.86 25.73 -4.05
C LEU A 20 -11.83 24.20 -3.91
N THR A 21 -12.06 23.48 -5.01
CA THR A 21 -11.96 22.01 -5.04
C THR A 21 -10.53 21.51 -4.84
N ALA A 22 -9.54 22.17 -5.43
CA ALA A 22 -8.12 21.85 -5.26
C ALA A 22 -7.66 22.06 -3.81
N TYR A 23 -8.08 23.16 -3.20
CA TYR A 23 -7.80 23.46 -1.79
C TYR A 23 -8.38 22.39 -0.86
N MET A 24 -9.63 21.98 -1.11
CA MET A 24 -10.29 20.94 -0.32
C MET A 24 -9.66 19.56 -0.52
N ALA A 25 -9.16 19.27 -1.73
CA ALA A 25 -8.41 18.06 -2.04
C ALA A 25 -7.03 18.02 -1.36
N SER A 26 -6.36 19.17 -1.23
CA SER A 26 -5.08 19.28 -0.52
C SER A 26 -5.21 18.90 0.96
N LYS A 27 -6.32 19.26 1.62
CA LYS A 27 -6.60 18.82 2.99
C LYS A 27 -6.80 17.31 3.14
N LYS A 28 -7.15 16.63 2.04
CA LYS A 28 -7.37 15.18 1.98
C LYS A 28 -6.15 14.42 1.43
N ASN A 29 -4.96 15.03 1.41
CA ASN A 29 -3.72 14.44 0.87
C ASN A 29 -3.88 13.88 -0.56
N ARG A 30 -4.68 14.54 -1.40
CA ARG A 30 -4.85 14.16 -2.81
C ARG A 30 -4.12 15.13 -3.72
N ASN A 31 -3.87 14.69 -4.96
CA ASN A 31 -3.26 15.52 -6.00
C ASN A 31 -4.13 16.77 -6.31
N PRO A 32 -3.75 17.98 -5.83
CA PRO A 32 -4.60 19.16 -5.93
C PRO A 32 -4.79 19.60 -7.38
N ILE A 33 -3.82 19.33 -8.27
CA ILE A 33 -3.91 19.73 -9.68
C ILE A 33 -4.99 18.94 -10.43
N GLY A 34 -5.14 17.64 -10.14
CA GLY A 34 -6.16 16.81 -10.77
C GLY A 34 -7.57 17.22 -10.34
N TRP A 35 -7.73 17.57 -9.06
CA TRP A 35 -9.01 18.03 -8.53
C TRP A 35 -9.37 19.44 -8.96
N PHE A 36 -8.38 20.31 -9.20
CA PHE A 36 -8.61 21.63 -9.84
C PHE A 36 -9.33 21.49 -11.19
N PHE A 37 -8.78 20.66 -12.09
CA PHE A 37 -9.38 20.45 -13.41
C PHE A 37 -10.74 19.76 -13.33
N ALA A 38 -10.92 18.83 -12.38
CA ALA A 38 -12.22 18.23 -12.13
C ALA A 38 -13.27 19.28 -11.72
N GLY A 39 -12.94 20.21 -10.82
CA GLY A 39 -13.84 21.32 -10.45
C GLY A 39 -14.04 22.35 -11.56
N MET A 40 -13.02 22.65 -12.35
CA MET A 40 -13.09 23.64 -13.43
C MET A 40 -13.99 23.18 -14.60
N PHE A 41 -13.91 21.91 -15.01
CA PHE A 41 -14.68 21.37 -16.13
C PHE A 41 -16.04 20.78 -15.73
N PHE A 42 -16.11 20.12 -14.57
CA PHE A 42 -17.31 19.44 -14.11
C PHE A 42 -18.04 20.21 -13.00
N GLY A 43 -17.52 21.35 -12.54
CA GLY A 43 -18.17 22.22 -11.57
C GLY A 43 -18.46 21.51 -10.24
N VAL A 44 -19.72 21.61 -9.81
CA VAL A 44 -20.22 20.97 -8.58
C VAL A 44 -20.06 19.44 -8.58
N PHE A 45 -20.04 18.78 -9.73
CA PHE A 45 -19.82 17.34 -9.81
C PHE A 45 -18.41 16.95 -9.32
N GLY A 46 -17.40 17.81 -9.53
CA GLY A 46 -16.06 17.60 -8.97
C GLY A 46 -16.07 17.49 -7.45
N ILE A 47 -16.93 18.27 -6.78
CA ILE A 47 -17.10 18.24 -5.32
C ILE A 47 -17.82 16.95 -4.88
N ILE A 48 -18.88 16.54 -5.58
CA ILE A 48 -19.63 15.32 -5.27
C ILE A 48 -18.71 14.08 -5.37
N ILE A 49 -17.90 14.02 -6.43
CA ILE A 49 -16.93 12.94 -6.62
C ILE A 49 -15.86 12.97 -5.53
N LEU A 50 -15.33 14.14 -5.16
CA LEU A 50 -14.40 14.30 -4.02
C LEU A 50 -14.99 13.75 -2.71
N LEU A 51 -16.30 13.87 -2.53
CA LEU A 51 -17.02 13.41 -1.36
C LEU A 51 -17.26 11.90 -1.36
N THR A 52 -17.42 11.30 -2.55
CA THR A 52 -17.66 9.86 -2.70
C THR A 52 -16.37 9.06 -2.56
N LEU A 53 -15.21 9.66 -2.87
CA LEU A 53 -13.95 8.95 -2.79
C LEU A 53 -13.42 8.86 -1.34
N PRO A 54 -13.13 7.64 -0.83
CA PRO A 54 -12.50 7.43 0.48
C PRO A 54 -11.04 7.92 0.47
N PRO A 55 -10.53 8.47 1.60
CA PRO A 55 -9.22 9.12 1.66
C PRO A 55 -8.11 8.25 1.07
N LEU A 56 -7.20 8.86 0.30
CA LEU A 56 -6.08 8.13 -0.30
C LEU A 56 -5.12 7.71 0.82
N SER A 57 -4.88 6.40 0.92
CA SER A 57 -3.79 5.86 1.74
C SER A 57 -2.47 6.43 1.26
N HIS A 58 -1.62 6.82 2.20
CA HIS A 58 -0.34 7.46 1.96
C HIS A 58 0.53 6.54 1.10
N LYS A 59 0.74 6.91 -0.17
CA LYS A 59 1.76 6.28 -0.99
C LYS A 59 2.93 7.23 -1.05
N ASP A 60 3.80 7.11 -0.06
CA ASP A 60 5.10 7.78 -0.01
C ASP A 60 5.87 7.51 -1.30
N THR A 61 5.89 8.51 -2.17
CA THR A 61 6.52 8.45 -3.49
C THR A 61 7.86 9.19 -3.48
N HIS A 62 8.52 9.40 -2.34
CA HIS A 62 9.77 10.17 -2.34
C HIS A 62 10.77 9.86 -1.22
N LEU A 63 11.05 8.58 -0.95
CA LEU A 63 12.28 8.23 -0.23
C LEU A 63 13.36 7.85 -1.25
N ASN A 64 14.25 8.81 -1.54
CA ASN A 64 15.65 8.50 -1.86
C ASN A 64 16.24 7.81 -0.63
N LEU A 65 15.93 6.53 -0.43
CA LEU A 65 16.69 5.69 0.48
C LEU A 65 18.10 5.58 -0.10
N PRO A 66 19.17 5.84 0.68
CA PRO A 66 20.48 5.38 0.32
C PRO A 66 20.34 3.89 0.05
N ASP A 67 20.70 3.48 -1.16
CA ASP A 67 20.65 2.11 -1.65
C ASP A 67 21.22 1.16 -0.58
N GLU A 68 20.33 0.53 0.18
CA GLU A 68 20.66 -0.41 1.27
C GLU A 68 21.50 -1.57 0.73
N ASN A 69 21.36 -1.85 -0.57
CA ASN A 69 22.22 -2.80 -1.27
C ASN A 69 23.69 -2.38 -1.25
N ASN A 70 24.02 -1.09 -1.31
CA ASN A 70 25.42 -0.66 -1.31
C ASN A 70 26.09 -0.77 0.07
N LEU A 71 25.35 -0.60 1.18
CA LEU A 71 25.87 -0.74 2.54
C LEU A 71 25.91 -2.21 3.01
N SER A 72 25.00 -3.04 2.51
CA SER A 72 25.02 -4.47 2.82
C SER A 72 26.05 -5.20 1.96
N ASN A 73 26.19 -4.85 0.68
CA ASN A 73 27.17 -5.48 -0.22
C ASN A 73 28.61 -5.13 0.15
N ASN A 74 28.92 -3.89 0.56
CA ASN A 74 30.30 -3.55 0.96
C ASN A 74 30.69 -4.19 2.31
N ALA A 75 29.76 -4.29 3.27
CA ALA A 75 29.96 -5.00 4.52
C ALA A 75 30.09 -6.51 4.31
N LEU A 76 29.21 -7.13 3.52
CA LEU A 76 29.27 -8.55 3.16
C LEU A 76 30.53 -8.90 2.37
N ASN A 77 30.92 -8.08 1.40
CA ASN A 77 32.14 -8.33 0.62
C ASN A 77 33.39 -8.23 1.51
N SER A 78 33.43 -7.31 2.48
CA SER A 78 34.52 -7.23 3.47
C SER A 78 34.57 -8.43 4.43
N PHE A 79 33.43 -9.11 4.65
CA PHE A 79 33.29 -10.32 5.47
C PHE A 79 33.48 -11.63 4.68
N LEU A 80 33.48 -11.57 3.35
CA LEU A 80 33.70 -12.72 2.48
C LEU A 80 35.15 -12.80 2.01
N GLU A 81 35.86 -11.68 1.96
CA GLU A 81 37.28 -11.63 1.54
C GLU A 81 38.25 -12.14 2.62
N ASN A 82 37.81 -12.29 3.86
CA ASN A 82 38.58 -12.86 4.97
C ASN A 82 38.28 -14.35 5.24
N THR A 83 37.45 -15.01 4.42
CA THR A 83 37.12 -16.44 4.58
C THR A 83 37.25 -17.24 3.26
N SER A 84 38.49 -17.51 2.85
CA SER A 84 38.81 -18.65 1.96
C SER A 84 39.01 -19.93 2.78
N PRO A 85 38.84 -21.14 2.20
CA PRO A 85 37.89 -22.11 2.70
C PRO A 85 38.55 -23.22 3.52
N THR A 86 38.01 -23.48 4.71
CA THR A 86 38.25 -24.73 5.43
C THR A 86 36.93 -25.24 5.98
N GLU A 87 36.49 -26.33 5.37
CA GLU A 87 35.72 -27.47 5.91
C GLU A 87 34.94 -27.26 7.22
N ALA A 88 33.64 -27.53 7.14
CA ALA A 88 32.92 -28.51 7.97
C ALA A 88 31.50 -28.03 8.36
N SER A 89 30.53 -28.65 7.71
CA SER A 89 29.32 -29.22 8.31
C SER A 89 28.96 -28.76 9.74
N SER A 90 27.93 -27.92 9.84
CA SER A 90 26.86 -28.18 10.82
C SER A 90 25.56 -27.57 10.32
N SER A 91 24.53 -28.41 10.35
CA SER A 91 23.13 -28.15 10.08
C SER A 91 22.62 -26.98 10.93
N ILE A 92 22.61 -25.79 10.35
CA ILE A 92 21.64 -24.77 10.71
C ILE A 92 20.52 -24.93 9.70
N ASP A 93 19.39 -25.44 10.18
CA ASP A 93 18.09 -25.40 9.54
C ASP A 93 17.84 -23.93 9.19
N ARG A 94 18.18 -23.57 7.95
CA ARG A 94 18.07 -22.20 7.47
C ARG A 94 16.57 -21.94 7.42
N VAL A 95 16.06 -21.23 8.43
CA VAL A 95 14.85 -20.43 8.26
C VAL A 95 15.19 -19.49 7.11
N GLU A 96 14.83 -19.94 5.92
CA GLU A 96 14.92 -19.22 4.67
C GLU A 96 14.03 -17.99 4.90
N ILE A 97 14.64 -16.88 5.32
CA ILE A 97 13.94 -15.61 5.48
C ILE A 97 13.59 -15.18 4.06
N SER A 98 12.44 -15.70 3.67
CA SER A 98 11.89 -15.59 2.36
C SER A 98 11.48 -14.15 2.16
N THR A 99 12.32 -13.41 1.44
CA THR A 99 11.98 -12.08 0.91
C THR A 99 10.90 -12.16 -0.19
N GLU A 100 10.14 -13.27 -0.23
CA GLU A 100 9.02 -13.47 -1.13
C GLU A 100 7.93 -12.44 -0.82
N LYS A 101 7.66 -11.62 -1.83
CA LYS A 101 6.63 -10.59 -1.78
C LYS A 101 5.26 -11.26 -1.73
N TRP A 102 4.54 -11.07 -0.64
CA TRP A 102 3.20 -11.58 -0.42
C TRP A 102 2.14 -10.59 -0.90
N PHE A 103 1.00 -11.14 -1.31
CA PHE A 103 -0.20 -10.40 -1.67
C PHE A 103 -1.37 -10.96 -0.86
N TYR A 104 -2.31 -10.11 -0.47
CA TYR A 104 -3.57 -10.54 0.15
C TYR A 104 -4.76 -9.95 -0.58
N LEU A 105 -5.92 -10.59 -0.45
CA LEU A 105 -7.16 -10.13 -1.05
C LEU A 105 -7.95 -9.28 -0.04
N ASN A 106 -8.27 -8.05 -0.41
CA ASN A 106 -9.05 -7.15 0.44
C ASN A 106 -10.58 -7.41 0.30
N LYS A 107 -11.42 -6.72 1.09
CA LYS A 107 -12.90 -6.83 1.07
C LYS A 107 -13.47 -6.65 -0.35
N ASP A 108 -12.85 -5.79 -1.16
CA ASP A 108 -13.22 -5.52 -2.56
C ASP A 108 -12.73 -6.57 -3.58
N LYS A 109 -12.21 -7.72 -3.11
CA LYS A 109 -11.60 -8.78 -3.93
C LYS A 109 -10.42 -8.33 -4.79
N GLN A 110 -9.75 -7.24 -4.37
CA GLN A 110 -8.56 -6.72 -5.04
C GLN A 110 -7.30 -7.27 -4.37
N ALA A 111 -6.30 -7.59 -5.20
CA ALA A 111 -4.98 -8.02 -4.74
C ALA A 111 -4.20 -6.81 -4.21
N VAL A 112 -3.92 -6.80 -2.91
CA VAL A 112 -3.14 -5.77 -2.23
C VAL A 112 -1.76 -6.34 -1.90
N GLY A 113 -0.72 -5.67 -2.39
CA GLY A 113 0.68 -6.05 -2.26
C GLY A 113 1.58 -5.12 -3.05
N PRO A 114 2.90 -5.35 -3.09
CA PRO A 114 3.65 -6.42 -2.40
C PRO A 114 3.90 -6.08 -0.93
N LEU A 115 3.60 -7.01 -0.02
CA LEU A 115 3.97 -6.93 1.41
C LEU A 115 5.13 -7.88 1.70
N SER A 116 5.97 -7.54 2.67
CA SER A 116 6.89 -8.51 3.27
C SER A 116 6.12 -9.54 4.09
N PHE A 117 6.74 -10.69 4.38
CA PHE A 117 6.12 -11.70 5.25
C PHE A 117 5.80 -11.13 6.65
N GLU A 118 6.69 -10.29 7.19
CA GLU A 118 6.51 -9.65 8.50
C GLU A 118 5.34 -8.65 8.48
N ASP A 119 5.25 -7.81 7.46
CA ASP A 119 4.14 -6.85 7.31
C ASP A 119 2.79 -7.56 7.15
N LEU A 120 2.79 -8.68 6.42
CA LEU A 120 1.60 -9.52 6.27
C LEU A 120 1.16 -10.08 7.63
N LEU A 121 2.09 -10.58 8.44
CA LEU A 121 1.79 -11.09 9.77
C LEU A 121 1.28 -9.99 10.70
N LEU A 122 1.92 -8.82 10.69
CA LEU A 122 1.49 -7.67 11.49
C LEU A 122 0.06 -7.24 11.11
N PHE A 123 -0.25 -7.22 9.80
CA PHE A 123 -1.59 -6.93 9.29
C PHE A 123 -2.62 -7.97 9.76
N LEU A 124 -2.30 -9.26 9.64
CA LEU A 124 -3.20 -10.35 10.05
C LEU A 124 -3.44 -10.35 11.56
N HIS A 125 -2.41 -10.07 12.36
CA HIS A 125 -2.49 -9.95 13.82
C HIS A 125 -3.34 -8.76 14.25
N ALA A 126 -3.08 -7.57 13.71
CA ALA A 126 -3.86 -6.36 14.01
C ALA A 126 -5.36 -6.52 13.68
N LYS A 127 -5.67 -7.36 12.69
CA LYS A 127 -7.04 -7.69 12.30
C LYS A 127 -7.66 -8.83 13.12
N ALA A 128 -6.83 -9.69 13.73
CA ALA A 128 -7.30 -10.72 14.67
C ALA A 128 -7.78 -10.09 15.99
N GLU A 129 -7.11 -9.03 16.45
CA GLU A 129 -7.50 -8.27 17.65
C GLU A 129 -8.77 -7.43 17.45
N ARG A 130 -8.97 -6.94 16.22
CA ARG A 130 -10.16 -6.17 15.84
C ARG A 130 -11.20 -7.12 15.27
N THR A 131 -11.97 -7.73 16.15
CA THR A 131 -13.11 -8.61 15.84
C THR A 131 -14.24 -7.82 15.13
N GLU A 132 -14.01 -7.34 13.91
CA GLU A 132 -15.08 -6.92 13.01
C GLU A 132 -15.79 -8.20 12.52
N GLU A 133 -17.08 -8.31 12.80
CA GLU A 133 -17.96 -9.49 12.62
C GLU A 133 -17.92 -10.14 11.22
N ASP A 134 -17.31 -9.50 10.22
CA ASP A 134 -17.36 -9.92 8.82
C ASP A 134 -16.00 -10.34 8.23
N VAL A 135 -14.87 -10.11 8.91
CA VAL A 135 -13.55 -10.50 8.36
C VAL A 135 -12.68 -11.21 9.37
N THR A 136 -12.85 -12.53 9.46
CA THR A 136 -11.92 -13.38 10.19
C THR A 136 -10.57 -13.44 9.47
N PRO A 137 -9.44 -13.23 10.16
CA PRO A 137 -8.10 -13.27 9.55
C PRO A 137 -7.81 -14.59 8.83
N GLN A 138 -8.38 -15.68 9.37
CA GLN A 138 -8.25 -17.04 8.85
C GLN A 138 -8.89 -17.24 7.47
N ASN A 139 -9.86 -16.39 7.10
CA ASN A 139 -10.56 -16.46 5.81
C ASN A 139 -9.96 -15.52 4.75
N ILE A 140 -8.92 -14.76 5.09
CA ILE A 140 -8.22 -13.90 4.14
C ILE A 140 -7.48 -14.77 3.13
N TRP A 141 -7.61 -14.42 1.86
CA TRP A 141 -6.87 -15.05 0.79
C TRP A 141 -5.52 -14.37 0.65
N VAL A 142 -4.48 -15.18 0.59
CA VAL A 142 -3.09 -14.78 0.43
C VAL A 142 -2.50 -15.52 -0.76
N TRP A 143 -1.50 -14.91 -1.35
CA TRP A 143 -0.77 -15.48 -2.47
C TRP A 143 0.66 -15.00 -2.44
N LYS A 144 1.61 -15.92 -2.67
CA LYS A 144 3.01 -15.59 -2.93
C LYS A 144 3.43 -16.06 -4.31
N LYS A 145 4.46 -15.40 -4.85
CA LYS A 145 5.11 -15.81 -6.09
C LYS A 145 5.62 -17.25 -5.94
N GLY A 146 5.05 -18.17 -6.71
CA GLY A 146 5.33 -19.62 -6.63
C GLY A 146 4.12 -20.46 -6.21
N MET A 147 3.07 -19.85 -5.65
CA MET A 147 1.78 -20.53 -5.42
C MET A 147 0.98 -20.67 -6.71
N GLN A 148 0.40 -21.85 -6.94
CA GLN A 148 -0.43 -22.10 -8.13
C GLN A 148 -1.73 -21.28 -8.12
N ASN A 149 -2.34 -21.09 -6.95
CA ASN A 149 -3.61 -20.38 -6.79
C ASN A 149 -3.61 -19.58 -5.48
N TRP A 150 -4.52 -18.61 -5.38
CA TRP A 150 -4.82 -17.93 -4.11
C TRP A 150 -5.26 -18.94 -3.07
N GLU A 151 -4.72 -18.82 -1.86
CA GLU A 151 -4.99 -19.76 -0.78
C GLU A 151 -5.37 -19.00 0.49
N LYS A 152 -6.24 -19.59 1.32
CA LYS A 152 -6.64 -18.94 2.58
C LYS A 152 -5.52 -19.05 3.61
N VAL A 153 -5.36 -18.03 4.45
CA VAL A 153 -4.38 -18.01 5.56
C VAL A 153 -4.44 -19.29 6.41
N LYS A 154 -5.64 -19.81 6.69
CA LYS A 154 -5.80 -21.05 7.46
C LYS A 154 -5.18 -22.30 6.80
N ASN A 155 -5.08 -22.31 5.46
CA ASN A 155 -4.55 -23.42 4.69
C ASN A 155 -3.04 -23.27 4.43
N VAL A 156 -2.46 -22.09 4.69
CA VAL A 156 -1.02 -21.85 4.56
C VAL A 156 -0.35 -22.10 5.91
N PRO A 157 0.32 -23.25 6.14
CA PRO A 157 0.89 -23.60 7.43
C PRO A 157 2.01 -22.63 7.86
N GLU A 158 2.76 -22.07 6.90
CA GLU A 158 3.81 -21.08 7.11
C GLU A 158 3.30 -19.86 7.89
N ILE A 159 2.18 -19.29 7.43
CA ILE A 159 1.56 -18.11 8.06
C ILE A 159 0.88 -18.50 9.38
N ASN A 160 0.20 -19.65 9.43
CA ASN A 160 -0.49 -20.11 10.64
C ASN A 160 0.50 -20.33 11.80
N ASN A 161 1.64 -20.98 11.52
CA ASN A 161 2.68 -21.21 12.51
C ASN A 161 3.30 -19.88 12.98
N ALA A 162 3.56 -18.96 12.06
CA ALA A 162 4.12 -17.66 12.40
C ALA A 162 3.14 -16.79 13.23
N LEU A 163 1.84 -16.84 12.93
CA LEU A 163 0.80 -16.17 13.74
C LEU A 163 0.74 -16.72 15.17
N LYS A 164 0.93 -18.04 15.36
CA LYS A 164 1.01 -18.64 16.69
C LYS A 164 2.27 -18.26 17.45
N ALA A 165 3.39 -18.06 16.74
CA ALA A 165 4.65 -17.63 17.35
C ALA A 165 4.62 -16.15 17.79
N PHE A 166 3.73 -15.35 17.22
CA PHE A 166 3.57 -13.92 17.52
C PHE A 166 2.69 -13.63 18.74
N ASN A 167 1.95 -14.62 19.25
CA ASN A 167 1.01 -14.52 20.37
C ASN A 167 1.60 -15.15 21.65
#